data_AF-X4ZZ19-F1
#
_entry.id   AF-X4ZZ19-F1
#
_cell.length_a   1.000
_cell.length_b   1.000
_cell.length_c   1.000
_cell.angle_alpha   90.00
_cell.angle_beta   90.00
_cell.angle_gamma   90.00
#
_symmetry.space_group_name_H-M   'P 1'
#
loop_
_entity.id
_entity.type
_entity.pdbx_description
1 polymer ?
#
loop_
_entity_poly.entity_id
_entity_poly.type
_entity_poly.pdbx_seq_one_letter_code
_entity_poly.pdbx_strand_id
1 'polypeptide(L)'
;MVNQTLTQEAVRERAQEAFRNHLKHLSGGDIKAWVELWDENGVLEFPYGPAGFPEMKEGKADLYDYMQNFPKHFEVQYYWRCYH
;
A
#
# COMPACT_ATOMS: atom_id res chain seq x y z
N MET A 1 1.74 -14.55 -28.53
CA MET A 1 1.56 -13.95 -27.19
C MET A 1 2.79 -14.30 -26.39
N VAL A 2 3.60 -13.30 -26.04
CA VAL A 2 4.93 -13.53 -25.42
C VAL A 2 4.72 -13.75 -23.93
N ASN A 3 4.79 -15.00 -23.46
CA ASN A 3 4.89 -15.30 -22.03
C ASN A 3 6.29 -14.88 -21.57
N GLN A 4 6.43 -13.63 -21.15
CA GLN A 4 7.63 -13.14 -20.51
C GLN A 4 7.66 -13.69 -19.09
N THR A 5 8.29 -14.84 -18.89
CA THR A 5 8.64 -15.34 -17.56
C THR A 5 9.69 -14.39 -16.99
N LEU A 6 9.25 -13.38 -16.23
CA LEU A 6 10.15 -12.46 -15.54
C LEU A 6 11.07 -13.28 -14.63
N THR A 7 12.37 -12.98 -14.67
CA THR A 7 13.32 -13.57 -13.73
C THR A 7 12.91 -13.22 -12.29
N GLN A 8 13.21 -14.09 -11.33
CA GLN A 8 12.85 -13.84 -9.92
C GLN A 8 13.43 -12.51 -9.41
N GLU A 9 14.58 -12.09 -9.93
CA GLU A 9 15.20 -10.80 -9.64
C GLU A 9 14.33 -9.62 -10.13
N ALA A 10 13.85 -9.67 -11.37
CA ALA A 10 12.96 -8.64 -11.93
C ALA A 10 11.61 -8.58 -11.19
N VAL A 11 11.08 -9.72 -10.74
CA VAL A 11 9.87 -9.76 -9.90
C VAL A 11 10.14 -9.10 -8.55
N ARG A 12 11.29 -9.39 -7.93
CA ARG A 12 11.69 -8.79 -6.66
C ARG A 12 11.86 -7.28 -6.76
N GLU A 13 12.52 -6.79 -7.81
CA GLU A 13 12.71 -5.35 -8.02
C GLU A 13 11.38 -4.61 -8.18
N ARG A 14 10.44 -5.17 -8.95
CA ARG A 14 9.10 -4.60 -9.12
C ARG A 14 8.29 -4.62 -7.83
N ALA A 15 8.36 -5.70 -7.05
CA ALA A 15 7.69 -5.77 -5.75
C ALA A 15 8.25 -4.72 -4.77
N GLN A 16 9.58 -4.53 -4.76
CA GLN A 16 10.21 -3.49 -3.95
C GLN A 16 9.82 -2.08 -4.40
N GLU A 17 9.71 -1.84 -5.71
CA GLU A 17 9.26 -0.57 -6.25
C GLU A 17 7.80 -0.29 -5.90
N ALA A 18 6.91 -1.27 -6.07
CA ALA A 18 5.52 -1.17 -5.65
C ALA A 18 5.40 -0.83 -4.16
N PHE A 19 6.22 -1.46 -3.30
CA PHE A 19 6.26 -1.16 -1.87
C PHE A 19 6.78 0.24 -1.55
N ARG A 20 7.82 0.71 -2.25
CA ARG A 20 8.33 2.09 -2.09
C ARG A 20 7.30 3.13 -2.51
N ASN A 21 6.62 2.90 -3.64
CA ASN A 21 5.57 3.78 -4.13
C ASN A 21 4.36 3.78 -3.17
N HIS A 22 3.97 2.61 -2.67
CA HIS A 22 2.94 2.46 -1.64
C HIS A 22 3.21 3.36 -0.41
N LEU A 23 4.44 3.31 0.15
CA LEU A 23 4.82 4.17 1.28
C LEU A 23 4.83 5.66 0.90
N LYS A 24 5.34 6.00 -0.28
CA LYS A 24 5.42 7.38 -0.76
C LYS A 24 4.04 8.01 -0.91
N HIS A 25 3.07 7.30 -1.49
CA HIS A 25 1.71 7.81 -1.65
C HIS A 25 0.97 7.92 -0.31
N LEU A 26 1.17 6.96 0.60
CA LEU A 26 0.57 6.99 1.93
C LEU A 26 1.11 8.18 2.77
N SER A 27 2.43 8.40 2.79
CA SER A 27 3.03 9.57 3.45
C SER A 27 2.72 10.90 2.75
N GLY A 28 2.54 10.89 1.43
CA GLY A 28 2.15 12.08 0.67
C GLY A 28 0.66 12.42 0.75
N GLY A 29 -0.15 11.55 1.38
CA GLY A 29 -1.61 11.71 1.46
C GLY A 29 -2.36 11.48 0.14
N ASP A 30 -1.69 10.96 -0.90
CA ASP A 30 -2.30 10.70 -2.20
C ASP A 30 -2.93 9.30 -2.23
N ILE A 31 -4.09 9.18 -1.58
CA ILE A 31 -4.82 7.91 -1.44
C ILE A 31 -5.36 7.41 -2.78
N LYS A 32 -5.60 8.32 -3.74
CA LYS A 32 -6.08 7.94 -5.07
C LYS A 32 -5.01 7.18 -5.85
N ALA A 33 -3.80 7.73 -5.96
CA ALA A 33 -2.69 7.03 -6.60
C ALA A 33 -2.30 5.76 -5.82
N TRP A 34 -2.46 5.78 -4.50
CA TRP A 34 -2.24 4.61 -3.66
C TRP A 34 -3.20 3.46 -4.03
N VAL A 35 -4.51 3.68 -4.12
CA VAL A 35 -5.49 2.66 -4.50
C VAL A 35 -5.29 2.15 -5.94
N GLU A 36 -4.78 2.98 -6.84
CA GLU A 36 -4.46 2.56 -8.21
C GLU A 36 -3.38 1.48 -8.27
N LEU A 37 -2.45 1.44 -7.29
CA LEU A 37 -1.42 0.40 -7.19
C LEU A 37 -1.96 -0.98 -6.78
N TRP A 38 -3.14 -1.05 -6.19
CA TRP A 38 -3.74 -2.31 -5.75
C TRP A 38 -4.34 -3.07 -6.95
N ASP A 39 -4.65 -4.35 -6.75
CA ASP A 39 -5.53 -5.10 -7.67
C ASP A 39 -7.00 -4.76 -7.40
N GLU A 40 -7.90 -4.98 -8.35
CA GLU A 40 -9.35 -4.77 -8.15
C GLU A 40 -9.89 -5.54 -6.93
N ASN A 41 -9.34 -6.73 -6.67
CA ASN A 41 -9.64 -7.57 -5.50
C ASN A 41 -8.54 -7.52 -4.43
N GLY A 42 -7.77 -6.42 -4.39
CA GLY A 42 -6.71 -6.25 -3.41
C GLY A 42 -7.23 -6.32 -1.98
N VAL A 43 -6.56 -7.09 -1.13
CA VAL A 43 -6.94 -7.28 0.28
C VAL A 43 -5.91 -6.63 1.19
N LEU A 44 -6.36 -5.76 2.09
CA LEU A 44 -5.56 -5.17 3.14
C LEU A 44 -6.01 -5.70 4.50
N GLU A 45 -5.08 -6.33 5.22
CA GLU A 45 -5.34 -6.91 6.53
C GLU A 45 -4.69 -6.07 7.64
N PHE A 46 -5.41 -5.89 8.75
CA PHE A 46 -4.94 -5.21 9.96
C PHE A 46 -5.00 -6.17 11.17
N PRO A 47 -4.12 -7.17 11.25
CA PRO A 47 -4.14 -8.18 12.31
C PRO A 47 -3.85 -7.63 13.72
N TYR A 48 -3.30 -6.42 13.81
CA TYR A 48 -2.97 -5.75 15.08
C TYR A 48 -3.77 -4.44 15.28
N GLY A 49 -4.97 -4.35 14.70
CA GLY A 49 -5.85 -3.20 14.88
C GLY A 49 -6.39 -3.08 16.32
N PRO A 50 -6.70 -1.85 16.79
CA PRO A 50 -7.45 -1.68 18.05
C PRO A 50 -8.80 -2.42 17.97
N ALA A 51 -9.33 -2.85 19.12
CA ALA A 51 -10.64 -3.52 19.15
C ALA A 51 -11.73 -2.61 18.54
N GLY A 52 -12.42 -3.12 17.50
CA GLY A 52 -13.45 -2.39 16.75
C GLY A 52 -13.00 -1.87 15.38
N PHE A 53 -11.74 -2.06 15.00
CA PHE A 53 -11.29 -1.81 13.63
C PHE A 53 -11.56 -3.04 12.74
N PRO A 54 -11.83 -2.83 11.44
CA PRO A 54 -11.97 -3.94 10.50
C PRO A 54 -10.65 -4.72 10.41
N GLU A 55 -10.72 -6.03 10.61
CA GLU A 55 -9.57 -6.93 10.52
C GLU A 55 -9.03 -7.05 9.09
N MET A 56 -9.90 -6.84 8.10
CA MET A 56 -9.60 -6.94 6.68
C MET A 56 -10.49 -6.00 5.87
N LYS A 57 -9.94 -5.47 4.79
CA LYS A 57 -10.61 -4.64 3.79
C LYS A 57 -10.31 -5.19 2.40
N GLU A 58 -11.36 -5.53 1.64
CA GLU A 58 -11.25 -6.14 0.32
C GLU A 58 -11.78 -5.20 -0.76
N GLY A 59 -10.99 -5.03 -1.81
CA GLY A 59 -11.37 -4.33 -3.02
C GLY A 59 -10.99 -2.85 -3.00
N LYS A 60 -10.64 -2.33 -4.18
CA LYS A 60 -10.18 -0.93 -4.35
C LYS A 60 -11.15 0.10 -3.79
N ALA A 61 -12.45 -0.10 -3.98
CA ALA A 61 -13.48 0.84 -3.55
C ALA A 61 -13.56 0.94 -2.02
N ASP A 62 -13.55 -0.20 -1.32
CA ASP A 62 -13.60 -0.27 0.15
C ASP A 62 -12.29 0.23 0.77
N LEU A 63 -11.15 -0.07 0.12
CA LEU A 63 -9.85 0.48 0.47
C LEU A 63 -9.81 2.01 0.35
N TYR A 64 -10.30 2.56 -0.77
CA TYR A 64 -10.37 4.01 -0.98
C TYR A 64 -11.27 4.68 0.06
N ASP A 65 -12.47 4.14 0.29
CA ASP A 65 -13.42 4.71 1.23
C ASP A 65 -12.87 4.75 2.66
N TYR A 66 -12.14 3.69 3.05
CA TYR A 66 -11.49 3.60 4.34
C TYR A 66 -10.27 4.52 4.47
N MET A 67 -9.39 4.56 3.46
CA MET A 67 -8.14 5.30 3.50
C MET A 67 -8.29 6.79 3.16
N GLN A 68 -9.35 7.25 2.50
CA GLN A 68 -9.50 8.68 2.11
C GLN A 68 -9.48 9.64 3.30
N ASN A 69 -9.92 9.17 4.48
CA ASN A 69 -9.92 9.97 5.70
C ASN A 69 -8.62 9.81 6.51
N PHE A 70 -7.80 8.79 6.22
CA PHE A 70 -6.54 8.54 6.91
C PHE A 70 -5.59 9.75 6.94
N PRO A 71 -5.28 10.43 5.82
CA PRO A 71 -4.35 11.56 5.83
C PRO A 71 -4.90 12.82 6.50
N LYS A 72 -6.22 12.88 6.79
CA LYS A 72 -6.81 13.96 7.59
C LYS A 72 -6.62 13.76 9.09
N HIS A 73 -6.38 12.52 9.52
CA HIS A 73 -6.26 12.14 10.92
C HIS A 73 -4.82 11.88 11.35
N PHE A 74 -3.95 11.42 10.44
CA PHE A 74 -2.58 11.04 10.74
C PHE A 74 -1.61 11.52 9.65
N GLU A 75 -0.59 12.28 10.06
CA GLU A 75 0.59 12.55 9.22
C GLU A 75 1.67 11.52 9.55
N VAL A 76 2.05 10.71 8.56
CA VAL A 76 3.05 9.64 8.73
C VAL A 76 4.34 10.05 8.03
N GLN A 77 5.41 10.28 8.81
CA GLN A 77 6.74 10.58 8.28
C GLN A 77 7.70 9.43 8.59
N TYR A 78 8.19 8.77 7.54
CA TYR A 78 9.22 7.72 7.67
C TYR A 78 10.61 8.36 7.66
N TYR A 79 11.32 8.27 8.78
CA TYR A 79 12.74 8.60 8.87
C TYR A 79 13.57 7.32 8.81
N TRP A 80 14.37 7.17 7.74
CA TRP A 80 15.36 6.11 7.68
C TRP A 80 16.58 6.53 8.52
N ARG A 81 16.67 6.05 9.76
CA ARG A 81 17.91 6.17 10.54
C ARG A 81 18.90 5.10 10.05
N CYS A 82 19.73 5.46 9.08
CA CYS A 82 21.03 4.81 8.93
C CYS A 82 21.87 5.25 10.14
N TYR A 83 22.08 4.35 11.10
CA TYR A 83 23.25 4.49 11.98
C TYR A 83 24.48 4.21 11.11
N HIS A 84 25.31 5.23 10.94
CA HIS A 84 26.67 5.10 10.40
C HIS A 84 27.58 4.55 11.49
#